data_AF-A0A060CP48-F1
#
_entry.id   AF-A0A060CP48-F1
#
_cell.length_a   1.000
_cell.length_b   1.000
_cell.length_c   1.000
_cell.angle_alpha   90.00
_cell.angle_beta   90.00
_cell.angle_gamma   90.00
#
_symmetry.space_group_name_H-M   'P 1'
#
loop_
_entity.id
_entity.type
_entity.pdbx_description
1 polymer ?
#
loop_
_entity_poly.entity_id
_entity_poly.type
_entity_poly.pdbx_seq_one_letter_code
_entity_poly.pdbx_strand_id
1 'polypeptide(L)'
;AVMHERLGDKLPKFSDAHKELLRNSLDFVGLNHYTTRFIAHAQNTEEIHFYQVQEMERIANWEAGEAIGDRAASEWLYIVPWGIRKVLNYIAKDITIPQYMLLRMVWMMKTLKQ
;
A
#
# COMPACT_ATOMS: atom_id res chain seq x y z
N ALA A 1 -14.08 -2.33 9.30
CA ALA A 1 -14.06 -2.45 10.77
C ALA A 1 -12.75 -1.90 11.36
N VAL A 2 -11.59 -2.48 11.01
CA VAL A 2 -10.27 -2.14 11.60
C VAL A 2 -9.93 -0.64 11.63
N MET A 3 -10.15 0.10 10.53
CA MET A 3 -9.86 1.55 10.52
C MET A 3 -10.74 2.35 11.50
N HIS A 4 -12.01 1.98 11.68
CA HIS A 4 -12.90 2.64 12.63
C HIS A 4 -12.45 2.39 14.07
N GLU A 5 -12.04 1.16 14.38
CA GLU A 5 -11.53 0.78 15.70
C GLU A 5 -10.25 1.53 16.07
N ARG A 6 -9.27 1.56 15.15
CA ARG A 6 -7.96 2.16 15.40
C ARG A 6 -7.95 3.70 15.40
N LEU A 7 -8.77 4.32 14.56
CA LEU A 7 -8.80 5.79 14.44
C LEU A 7 -9.89 6.45 15.28
N GLY A 8 -10.96 5.73 15.63
CA GLY A 8 -12.08 6.27 16.41
C GLY A 8 -12.58 7.59 15.82
N ASP A 9 -12.65 8.63 16.66
CA ASP A 9 -13.13 9.95 16.28
C ASP A 9 -12.17 10.76 15.38
N LYS A 10 -10.92 10.29 15.17
CA LYS A 10 -10.01 10.88 14.17
C LYS A 10 -10.43 10.57 12.74
N LEU A 11 -11.27 9.54 12.53
CA LEU A 11 -11.79 9.19 11.20
C LEU A 11 -13.12 9.93 10.95
N PRO A 12 -13.22 10.78 9.91
CA PRO A 12 -14.46 11.47 9.59
C PRO A 12 -15.63 10.50 9.36
N LYS A 13 -16.81 10.86 9.87
CA LYS A 13 -18.04 10.08 9.70
C LYS A 13 -18.79 10.59 8.46
N PHE A 14 -19.08 9.70 7.52
CA PHE A 14 -19.91 10.03 6.37
C PHE A 14 -21.39 10.05 6.76
N SER A 15 -22.12 11.09 6.33
CA SER A 15 -23.59 11.10 6.34
C SER A 15 -24.13 10.08 5.35
N ASP A 16 -25.41 9.74 5.44
CA ASP A 16 -26.00 8.79 4.50
C ASP A 16 -26.04 9.34 3.07
N ALA A 17 -26.20 10.67 2.90
CA ALA A 17 -26.07 11.33 1.61
C ALA A 17 -24.65 11.18 1.01
N HIS A 18 -23.60 11.33 1.82
CA HIS A 18 -22.23 11.10 1.35
C HIS A 18 -22.00 9.64 0.94
N LYS A 19 -22.51 8.68 1.73
CA LYS A 19 -22.37 7.25 1.40
C LYS A 19 -23.04 6.91 0.08
N GLU A 20 -24.22 7.46 -0.16
CA GLU A 20 -24.95 7.23 -1.41
C GLU A 20 -24.23 7.86 -2.60
N LEU A 21 -23.72 9.08 -2.44
CA LEU A 21 -22.92 9.75 -3.48
C LEU A 21 -21.65 8.96 -3.83
N LEU A 22 -20.99 8.34 -2.84
CA LEU A 22 -19.74 7.61 -3.05
C LEU A 22 -19.94 6.19 -3.57
N ARG A 23 -21.08 5.57 -3.29
CA ARG A 23 -21.37 4.19 -3.69
C ARG A 23 -21.37 4.09 -5.22
N ASN A 24 -20.56 3.18 -5.76
CA ASN A 24 -20.46 2.93 -7.21
C ASN A 24 -20.15 4.18 -8.06
N SER A 25 -19.46 5.16 -7.48
CA SER A 25 -19.16 6.46 -8.12
C SER A 25 -17.92 6.47 -9.01
N LEU A 26 -17.23 5.33 -9.14
CA LEU A 26 -16.00 5.19 -9.92
C LEU A 26 -16.30 4.52 -11.25
N ASP A 27 -15.68 4.99 -12.33
CA ASP A 27 -15.70 4.31 -13.63
C ASP A 27 -14.43 3.47 -13.86
N PHE A 28 -13.32 3.89 -13.25
CA PHE A 28 -12.02 3.23 -13.33
C PHE A 28 -11.24 3.42 -12.02
N VAL A 29 -10.29 2.52 -11.76
CA VAL A 29 -9.35 2.64 -10.65
C VAL A 29 -7.92 2.74 -11.19
N GLY A 30 -7.24 3.81 -10.82
CA GLY A 30 -5.81 3.99 -11.09
C GLY A 30 -4.98 3.42 -9.93
N LEU A 31 -4.03 2.52 -10.22
CA LEU A 31 -3.12 1.95 -9.23
C LEU A 31 -1.69 2.42 -9.47
N ASN A 32 -1.14 3.12 -8.49
CA ASN A 32 0.29 3.45 -8.42
C ASN A 32 0.99 2.43 -7.52
N HIS A 33 1.75 1.50 -8.12
CA HIS A 33 2.56 0.53 -7.39
C HIS A 33 4.03 0.66 -7.78
N TYR A 34 4.88 0.78 -6.76
CA TYR A 34 6.31 1.02 -6.92
C TYR A 34 7.17 -0.05 -6.25
N THR A 35 6.71 -0.61 -5.13
CA THR A 35 7.47 -1.54 -4.31
C THR A 35 6.52 -2.35 -3.44
N THR A 36 7.02 -3.45 -2.88
CA THR A 36 6.37 -4.17 -1.78
C THR A 36 7.30 -4.20 -0.56
N ARG A 37 6.72 -4.44 0.62
CA ARG A 37 7.41 -4.60 1.91
C ARG A 37 6.83 -5.78 2.68
N PHE A 38 7.64 -6.36 3.56
CA PHE A 38 7.14 -7.19 4.63
C PHE A 38 6.61 -6.28 5.75
N ILE A 39 5.62 -6.77 6.48
CA ILE A 39 5.01 -6.06 7.59
C ILE A 39 5.15 -6.92 8.85
N ALA A 40 5.72 -6.34 9.90
CA ALA A 40 5.78 -6.92 11.23
C ALA A 40 4.83 -6.16 12.16
N HIS A 41 4.33 -6.83 13.20
CA HIS A 41 3.57 -6.17 14.26
C HIS A 41 4.53 -5.38 15.16
N ALA A 42 4.21 -4.11 15.43
CA ALA A 42 5.02 -3.24 16.27
C ALA A 42 4.16 -2.17 16.95
N GLN A 43 4.12 -2.13 18.28
CA GLN A 43 3.26 -1.21 19.04
C GLN A 43 3.84 0.20 19.18
N ASN A 44 5.15 0.39 18.98
CA ASN A 44 5.86 1.66 19.20
C ASN A 44 6.81 2.01 18.03
N THR A 45 6.30 2.06 16.81
CA THR A 45 7.13 2.47 15.66
C THR A 45 7.40 3.98 15.69
N GLU A 46 8.63 4.43 15.47
CA GLU A 46 8.97 5.87 15.41
C GLU A 46 8.85 6.45 13.99
N GLU A 47 8.49 5.65 12.97
CA GLU A 47 8.56 6.09 11.57
C GLU A 47 7.54 7.18 11.23
N ILE A 48 6.24 6.85 11.29
CA ILE A 48 5.14 7.68 10.78
C ILE A 48 3.88 7.36 11.59
N HIS A 49 3.09 8.39 11.95
CA HIS A 49 1.82 8.25 12.70
C HIS A 49 0.86 7.22 12.09
N PHE A 50 0.85 7.05 10.76
CA PHE A 50 0.09 6.00 10.09
C PHE A 50 0.49 4.59 10.56
N TYR A 51 1.79 4.27 10.59
CA TYR A 51 2.28 2.96 11.00
C TYR A 51 2.09 2.72 12.50
N GLN A 52 2.20 3.78 13.31
CA GLN A 52 1.91 3.75 14.75
C GLN A 52 0.46 3.35 15.02
N VAL A 53 -0.49 4.05 14.42
CA VAL A 53 -1.92 3.76 14.60
C VAL A 53 -2.25 2.35 14.11
N GLN A 54 -1.52 1.85 13.12
CA GLN A 54 -1.72 0.50 12.60
C GLN A 54 -0.88 -0.57 13.31
N GLU A 55 -0.14 -0.20 14.36
CA GLU A 55 0.74 -1.10 15.13
C GLU A 55 1.59 -1.99 14.23
N MET A 56 2.21 -1.37 13.21
CA MET A 56 2.97 -2.09 12.21
C MET A 56 4.32 -1.45 11.94
N GLU A 57 5.27 -2.26 11.51
CA GLU A 57 6.57 -1.83 11.01
C GLU A 57 6.79 -2.39 9.60
N ARG A 58 7.41 -1.60 8.73
CA ARG A 58 7.81 -2.07 7.40
C ARG A 58 9.25 -2.57 7.46
N ILE A 59 9.43 -3.85 7.19
CA ILE A 59 10.77 -4.44 7.12
C ILE A 59 11.13 -4.80 5.68
N ALA A 60 12.40 -4.61 5.35
CA ALA A 60 12.96 -4.95 4.05
C ALA A 60 13.63 -6.32 4.03
N ASN A 61 14.07 -6.79 5.19
CA ASN A 61 14.71 -8.09 5.37
C ASN A 61 13.80 -8.97 6.23
N TRP A 62 13.62 -10.22 5.83
CA TRP A 62 12.94 -11.21 6.65
C TRP A 62 13.86 -11.70 7.78
N GLU A 63 13.33 -12.48 8.73
CA GLU A 63 14.03 -12.92 9.95
C GLU A 63 15.39 -13.60 9.68
N ALA A 64 15.57 -14.24 8.52
CA ALA A 64 16.81 -14.89 8.10
C ALA A 64 17.80 -13.96 7.36
N GLY A 65 17.52 -12.64 7.32
CA GLY A 65 18.33 -11.65 6.59
C GLY A 65 18.03 -11.57 5.08
N GLU A 66 17.08 -12.37 4.58
CA GLU A 66 16.68 -12.34 3.17
C GLU A 66 15.97 -11.03 2.83
N ALA A 67 16.60 -10.23 1.98
CA ALA A 67 16.02 -8.99 1.47
C ALA A 67 14.82 -9.28 0.55
N ILE A 68 13.79 -8.43 0.63
CA ILE A 68 12.59 -8.56 -0.21
C ILE A 68 12.86 -8.35 -1.71
N GLY A 69 13.97 -7.69 -2.03
CA GLY A 69 14.44 -7.41 -3.38
C GLY A 69 15.57 -6.37 -3.39
N ASP A 70 16.09 -6.09 -4.57
CA ASP A 70 17.15 -5.10 -4.75
C ASP A 70 16.65 -3.67 -4.50
N ARG A 71 17.52 -2.80 -3.98
CA ARG A 71 17.19 -1.40 -3.73
C ARG A 71 17.51 -0.54 -4.95
N ALA A 72 16.53 0.24 -5.40
CA ALA A 72 16.70 1.23 -6.47
C ALA A 72 17.44 2.48 -5.97
N ALA A 73 17.37 3.59 -6.72
CA ALA A 73 18.06 4.83 -6.37
C ALA A 73 17.53 5.48 -5.07
N SER A 74 16.21 5.45 -4.88
CA SER A 74 15.57 5.99 -3.67
C SER A 74 15.56 4.95 -2.54
N GLU A 75 15.83 5.39 -1.31
CA GLU A 75 15.95 4.50 -0.14
C GLU A 75 14.67 3.71 0.16
N TRP A 76 13.51 4.30 -0.13
CA TRP A 76 12.20 3.68 0.05
C TRP A 76 11.81 2.74 -1.09
N LEU A 77 12.58 2.62 -2.17
CA LEU A 77 12.17 1.90 -3.39
C LEU A 77 12.93 0.57 -3.53
N TYR A 78 12.19 -0.54 -3.49
CA TYR A 78 12.73 -1.89 -3.69
C TYR A 78 12.08 -2.51 -4.93
N ILE A 79 12.88 -3.24 -5.68
CA ILE A 79 12.49 -3.86 -6.94
C ILE A 79 11.80 -5.19 -6.59
N VAL A 80 10.47 -5.16 -6.51
CA VAL A 80 9.65 -6.33 -6.13
C VAL A 80 8.53 -6.57 -7.15
N PRO A 81 8.84 -7.09 -8.37
CA PRO A 81 7.86 -7.17 -9.45
C PRO A 81 6.68 -8.10 -9.15
N TRP A 82 6.88 -9.16 -8.36
CA TRP A 82 5.79 -10.05 -7.97
C TRP A 82 4.74 -9.39 -7.06
N GLY A 83 5.11 -8.28 -6.41
CA GLY A 83 4.24 -7.54 -5.50
C GLY A 83 3.00 -6.98 -6.18
N ILE A 84 3.18 -6.37 -7.36
CA ILE A 84 2.07 -5.78 -8.13
C ILE A 84 1.06 -6.85 -8.55
N ARG A 85 1.54 -8.03 -8.96
CA ARG A 85 0.67 -9.16 -9.32
C ARG A 85 -0.18 -9.62 -8.13
N LYS A 86 0.39 -9.70 -6.93
CA LYS A 86 -0.37 -10.05 -5.72
C LYS A 86 -1.44 -9.00 -5.40
N VAL A 87 -1.13 -7.71 -5.55
CA VAL A 87 -2.11 -6.63 -5.35
C VAL A 87 -3.25 -6.73 -6.37
N LEU A 88 -2.94 -6.92 -7.66
CA LEU A 88 -3.95 -7.07 -8.71
C LEU A 88 -4.85 -8.29 -8.45
N ASN A 89 -4.28 -9.43 -8.06
CA ASN A 89 -5.05 -10.62 -7.72
C ASN A 89 -5.96 -10.40 -6.50
N TYR A 90 -5.47 -9.72 -5.47
CA TYR A 90 -6.26 -9.38 -4.29
C TYR A 90 -7.44 -8.49 -4.66
N ILE A 91 -7.17 -7.43 -5.42
CA ILE A 91 -8.20 -6.49 -5.87
C ILE A 91 -9.26 -7.21 -6.74
N ALA A 92 -8.84 -8.05 -7.69
CA ALA A 92 -9.76 -8.80 -8.55
C ALA A 92 -10.65 -9.80 -7.77
N LYS A 93 -10.17 -10.28 -6.61
CA LYS A 93 -10.91 -11.23 -5.77
C LYS A 93 -11.87 -10.54 -4.81
N ASP A 94 -11.40 -9.49 -4.14
CA ASP A 94 -12.03 -8.96 -2.93
C ASP A 94 -12.67 -7.58 -3.12
N ILE A 95 -12.44 -6.92 -4.26
CA ILE A 95 -12.99 -5.59 -4.55
C ILE A 95 -13.86 -5.66 -5.80
N THR A 96 -15.12 -5.26 -5.67
CA THR A 96 -15.99 -5.03 -6.82
C THR A 96 -15.58 -3.71 -7.48
N ILE A 97 -14.77 -3.79 -8.52
CA ILE A 97 -14.38 -2.65 -9.34
C ILE A 97 -15.22 -2.64 -10.62
N PRO A 98 -15.61 -1.48 -11.14
CA PRO A 98 -16.04 -1.37 -12.52
C PRO A 98 -14.94 -1.87 -13.47
N GLN A 99 -15.34 -2.28 -14.67
CA GLN A 99 -14.67 -3.20 -15.59
C GLN A 99 -13.19 -2.93 -15.96
N TYR A 100 -12.59 -1.78 -15.59
CA TYR A 100 -11.25 -1.37 -16.03
C TYR A 100 -10.35 -0.80 -14.91
N MET A 101 -9.10 -1.28 -14.86
CA MET A 101 -8.04 -0.77 -13.98
C MET A 101 -6.87 -0.22 -14.80
N LEU A 102 -6.36 0.96 -14.42
CA LEU A 102 -5.24 1.61 -15.08
C LEU A 102 -3.99 1.54 -14.19
N LEU A 103 -2.93 0.91 -14.69
CA LEU A 103 -1.71 0.64 -13.94
C LEU A 103 -0.59 1.59 -14.34
N ARG A 104 0.06 2.24 -13.37
CA ARG A 104 1.26 3.05 -13.63
C ARG A 104 2.45 2.52 -12.83
N MET A 105 3.55 2.25 -13.53
CA MET A 105 4.87 1.98 -12.96
C MET A 105 5.85 3.04 -13.46
N VAL A 106 6.68 3.59 -12.57
CA VAL A 106 7.83 4.43 -12.94
C VAL A 106 9.10 3.72 -12.51
N TRP A 107 10.04 3.56 -13.44
CA TRP A 107 11.36 2.99 -13.15
C TRP A 107 12.35 4.13 -12.88
N MET A 108 12.99 4.13 -11.71
CA MET A 108 14.14 4.98 -11.42
C MET A 108 15.40 4.11 -11.36
N MET A 109 16.19 4.14 -12.45
CA MET A 109 17.48 3.45 -12.51
C MET A 109 18.54 4.20 -11.69
N LYS A 110 19.35 3.48 -10.91
CA LYS A 110 20.65 3.99 -10.46
C LYS A 110 21.56 4.14 -11.67
N THR A 111 21.79 5.36 -12.13
CA THR A 111 22.96 5.64 -12.97
C THR A 111 24.18 5.64 -12.04
N LEU A 112 24.90 4.52 -11.99
CA LEU A 112 26.23 4.48 -11.39
C LEU A 112 27.15 5.32 -12.28
N LYS A 113 27.47 6.54 -11.83
CA LYS A 113 28.69 7.20 -12.31
C LYS A 113 29.84 6.45 -11.67
N GLN A 114 30.64 5.82 -12.53
CA GLN A 114 31.96 5.30 -12.21
C GLN A 114 32.89 6.44 -11.80
#